data_AF-A0A1Y1LFR5-F1
#
_entry.id   AF-A0A1Y1LFR5-F1
#
_cell.length_a   1.000
_cell.length_b   1.000
_cell.length_c   1.000
_cell.angle_alpha   90.00
_cell.angle_beta   90.00
_cell.angle_gamma   90.00
#
_symmetry.space_group_name_H-M   'P 1'
#
loop_
_entity.id
_entity.type
_entity.pdbx_description
1 polymer ?
#
loop_
_entity_poly.entity_id
_entity_poly.type
_entity_poly.pdbx_seq_one_letter_code
_entity_poly.pdbx_strand_id
1 'polypeptide(L)'
;MHLRKLSLGIGYVGGTLNINSLTLIAGEAFGENLQETGDILEKALDTDADPESRLKTFIALSTALECKDKIFKNATDLDAFLQKLLVQVLVPTLVWHAGLTAEAMRTMAVACVCSVLNPGVQVDLFPQAATIAPFLEKLTPLLLSLTEDSSSRSRQLAIEALTLIKLIASKRKCWDTDALLKVYPGGALLLWEIATGFNPLYF
;
A
#
# COMPACT_ATOMS: atom_id res chain seq x y z
N MET A 1 25.19 5.05 5.88
CA MET A 1 25.12 4.07 6.99
C MET A 1 24.35 4.70 8.15
N HIS A 2 23.03 4.80 8.03
CA HIS A 2 22.10 5.17 9.11
C HIS A 2 20.77 4.49 8.79
N LEU A 3 20.76 3.17 8.97
CA LEU A 3 19.63 2.30 8.73
C LEU A 3 18.92 2.03 10.06
N ARG A 4 17.59 2.13 10.01
CA ARG A 4 16.63 1.37 10.85
C ARG A 4 16.70 1.61 12.36
N LYS A 5 16.09 2.68 12.84
CA LYS A 5 15.48 2.75 14.20
C LYS A 5 14.22 3.60 14.21
N LEU A 6 13.22 3.16 13.46
CA LEU A 6 11.80 3.42 13.66
C LEU A 6 11.13 2.10 13.29
N SER A 7 11.38 1.01 14.02
CA SER A 7 10.49 0.57 15.11
C SER A 7 9.11 1.22 14.99
N LEU A 8 8.37 0.80 13.97
CA LEU A 8 6.92 0.84 13.95
C LEU A 8 6.45 0.20 15.26
N GLY A 9 6.10 1.06 16.22
CA GLY A 9 5.33 0.69 17.39
C GLY A 9 3.96 0.25 16.93
N ILE A 10 3.86 -1.00 16.49
CA ILE A 10 2.61 -1.74 16.48
C ILE A 10 2.55 -2.31 17.89
N GLY A 11 1.76 -1.66 18.76
CA GLY A 11 1.50 -2.15 20.10
C GLY A 11 1.00 -3.59 20.01
N TYR A 12 1.82 -4.52 20.50
CA TYR A 12 1.40 -5.87 20.83
C TYR A 12 0.33 -5.77 21.91
N VAL A 13 -0.95 -5.82 21.53
CA VAL A 13 -2.05 -6.06 22.47
C VAL A 13 -2.23 -7.58 22.52
N GLY A 14 -2.08 -8.12 23.73
CA GLY A 14 -1.88 -9.54 23.97
C GLY A 14 -3.09 -10.44 23.72
N GLY A 15 -2.78 -11.74 23.64
CA GLY A 15 -3.70 -12.79 24.07
C GLY A 15 -4.84 -13.14 23.11
N THR A 16 -4.56 -13.41 21.85
CA THR A 16 -5.46 -14.20 20.99
C THR A 16 -4.60 -14.91 19.93
N LEU A 17 -4.89 -16.18 19.65
CA LEU A 17 -4.21 -16.98 18.62
C LEU A 17 -4.10 -16.15 17.33
N ASN A 18 -2.88 -15.72 17.05
CA ASN A 18 -2.62 -14.62 16.15
C ASN A 18 -2.95 -15.04 14.71
N ILE A 19 -3.84 -14.32 14.04
CA ILE A 19 -4.09 -14.45 12.60
C ILE A 19 -2.77 -14.36 11.80
N ASN A 20 -1.78 -13.63 12.30
CA ASN A 20 -0.43 -13.58 11.72
C ASN A 20 0.26 -14.95 11.72
N SER A 21 -0.05 -15.83 12.69
CA SER A 21 0.43 -17.21 12.72
C SER A 21 -0.16 -18.02 11.58
N LEU A 22 -1.45 -17.86 11.26
CA LEU A 22 -2.11 -18.60 10.18
C LEU A 22 -1.64 -18.15 8.80
N THR A 23 -1.40 -16.85 8.59
CA THR A 23 -0.79 -16.35 7.35
C THR A 23 0.65 -16.86 7.18
N LEU A 24 1.41 -16.97 8.28
CA LEU A 24 2.73 -17.61 8.25
C LEU A 24 2.65 -19.12 8.00
N ILE A 25 1.61 -19.81 8.48
CA ILE A 25 1.40 -21.25 8.28
C ILE A 25 0.92 -21.54 6.85
N ALA A 26 0.10 -20.67 6.26
CA ALA A 26 -0.29 -20.76 4.85
C ALA A 26 0.92 -20.58 3.92
N GLY A 27 1.93 -19.79 4.32
CA GLY A 27 3.27 -19.81 3.74
C GLY A 27 3.30 -19.79 2.20
N GLU A 28 4.06 -20.70 1.60
CA GLU A 28 4.15 -20.86 0.14
C GLU A 28 2.81 -21.31 -0.49
N ALA A 29 1.94 -22.02 0.24
CA ALA A 29 0.66 -22.50 -0.29
C ALA A 29 -0.29 -21.35 -0.68
N PHE A 30 -0.16 -20.19 -0.02
CA PHE A 30 -0.85 -18.97 -0.44
C PHE A 30 -0.40 -18.54 -1.85
N GLY A 31 0.89 -18.55 -2.13
CA GLY A 31 1.45 -18.19 -3.43
C GLY A 31 1.28 -19.26 -4.52
N GLU A 32 1.15 -20.52 -4.14
CA GLU A 32 0.91 -21.62 -5.09
C GLU A 32 -0.55 -21.67 -5.58
N ASN A 33 -1.49 -21.09 -4.82
CA ASN A 33 -2.93 -21.12 -5.12
C ASN A 33 -3.51 -19.71 -5.27
N LEU A 34 -2.81 -18.81 -5.97
CA LEU A 34 -3.19 -17.39 -6.05
C LEU A 34 -4.56 -17.14 -6.69
N GLN A 35 -5.01 -18.00 -7.60
CA GLN A 35 -6.34 -17.85 -8.19
C GLN A 35 -7.44 -18.04 -7.15
N GLU A 36 -7.44 -19.17 -6.44
CA GLU A 36 -8.41 -19.48 -5.38
C GLU A 36 -8.28 -18.50 -4.22
N THR A 37 -7.04 -18.19 -3.84
CA THR A 37 -6.74 -17.22 -2.78
C THR A 37 -7.26 -15.83 -3.13
N GLY A 38 -7.12 -15.41 -4.38
CA GLY A 38 -7.66 -14.15 -4.88
C GLY A 38 -9.18 -14.09 -4.78
N ASP A 39 -9.87 -15.15 -5.19
CA ASP A 39 -11.35 -15.23 -5.13
C ASP A 39 -11.86 -15.25 -3.68
N ILE A 40 -11.15 -15.91 -2.77
CA ILE A 40 -11.45 -15.90 -1.33
C ILE A 40 -11.25 -14.50 -0.76
N LEU A 41 -10.14 -13.82 -1.10
CA LEU A 41 -9.87 -12.47 -0.62
C LEU A 41 -10.89 -11.47 -1.15
N GLU A 42 -11.28 -11.55 -2.42
CA GLU A 42 -12.32 -10.70 -3.01
C GLU A 42 -13.62 -10.83 -2.21
N LYS A 43 -14.09 -12.07 -1.96
CA LYS A 43 -15.30 -12.33 -1.15
C LYS A 43 -15.15 -11.88 0.31
N ALA A 44 -13.99 -12.11 0.91
CA ALA A 44 -13.75 -11.79 2.32
C ALA A 44 -13.59 -10.27 2.57
N LEU A 45 -13.24 -9.51 1.53
CA LEU A 45 -13.05 -8.06 1.57
C LEU A 45 -14.16 -7.27 0.88
N ASP A 46 -15.15 -7.97 0.34
CA ASP A 46 -16.37 -7.42 -0.25
C ASP A 46 -17.04 -6.40 0.69
N THR A 47 -17.67 -5.37 0.10
CA THR A 47 -18.29 -4.29 0.87
C THR A 47 -19.46 -4.75 1.75
N ASP A 48 -20.13 -5.85 1.39
CA ASP A 48 -21.26 -6.42 2.13
C ASP A 48 -20.81 -7.35 3.28
N ALA A 49 -19.52 -7.69 3.37
CA ALA A 49 -19.00 -8.51 4.45
C ALA A 49 -18.90 -7.75 5.78
N ASP A 50 -18.94 -8.50 6.89
CA ASP A 50 -18.82 -7.96 8.24
C ASP A 50 -17.53 -7.11 8.41
N PRO A 51 -17.63 -5.86 8.89
CA PRO A 51 -16.47 -4.98 8.98
C PRO A 51 -15.36 -5.47 9.90
N GLU A 52 -15.65 -6.18 10.99
CA GLU A 52 -14.59 -6.69 11.86
C GLU A 52 -13.79 -7.79 11.14
N SER A 53 -14.49 -8.67 10.43
CA SER A 53 -13.92 -9.74 9.63
C SER A 53 -13.08 -9.18 8.48
N ARG A 54 -13.58 -8.16 7.77
CA ARG A 54 -12.82 -7.47 6.72
C ARG A 54 -11.52 -6.86 7.26
N LEU A 55 -11.56 -6.25 8.45
CA LEU A 55 -10.40 -5.62 9.06
C LEU A 55 -9.33 -6.67 9.41
N LYS A 56 -9.76 -7.79 10.00
CA LYS A 56 -8.88 -8.94 10.30
C LYS A 56 -8.22 -9.49 9.03
N THR A 57 -8.99 -9.62 7.96
CA THR A 57 -8.49 -10.05 6.65
C THR A 57 -7.45 -9.06 6.09
N PHE A 58 -7.69 -7.75 6.18
CA PHE A 58 -6.71 -6.74 5.78
C PHE A 58 -5.42 -6.79 6.60
N ILE A 59 -5.51 -7.01 7.92
CA ILE A 59 -4.34 -7.17 8.78
C ILE A 59 -3.53 -8.39 8.32
N ALA A 60 -4.20 -9.53 8.13
CA ALA A 60 -3.57 -10.77 7.65
C ALA A 60 -2.87 -10.56 6.30
N LEU A 61 -3.54 -9.88 5.38
CA LEU A 61 -3.07 -9.58 4.03
C LEU A 61 -1.85 -8.65 4.06
N SER A 62 -1.88 -7.58 4.87
CA SER A 62 -0.72 -6.68 5.04
C SER A 62 0.51 -7.45 5.51
N THR A 63 0.35 -8.35 6.49
CA THR A 63 1.44 -9.21 6.98
C THR A 63 1.91 -10.21 5.91
N ALA A 64 1.00 -10.76 5.10
CA ALA A 64 1.36 -11.62 3.97
C ALA A 64 2.25 -10.88 2.96
N LEU A 65 1.86 -9.66 2.60
CA LEU A 65 2.58 -8.82 1.64
C LEU A 65 3.94 -8.36 2.16
N GLU A 66 4.10 -8.21 3.48
CA GLU A 66 5.40 -7.95 4.11
C GLU A 66 6.34 -9.17 4.02
N CYS A 67 5.80 -10.40 4.00
CA CYS A 67 6.54 -11.65 3.86
C CYS A 67 6.61 -12.16 2.40
N LYS A 68 6.53 -11.24 1.43
CA LYS A 68 6.42 -11.56 0.00
C LYS A 68 7.57 -12.38 -0.58
N ASP A 69 8.75 -12.31 0.03
CA ASP A 69 9.92 -13.12 -0.33
C ASP A 69 9.70 -14.62 -0.13
N LYS A 70 8.84 -14.99 0.84
CA LYS A 70 8.48 -16.38 1.12
C LYS A 70 7.22 -16.78 0.37
N ILE A 71 6.20 -15.92 0.43
CA ILE A 71 4.88 -16.25 -0.09
C ILE A 71 4.86 -16.31 -1.62
N PHE A 72 5.48 -15.35 -2.32
CA PHE A 72 5.38 -15.26 -3.78
C PHE A 72 6.58 -15.86 -4.53
N LYS A 73 7.43 -16.64 -3.84
CA LYS A 73 8.65 -17.19 -4.43
C LYS A 73 8.39 -18.12 -5.62
N ASN A 74 7.35 -18.96 -5.50
CA ASN A 74 6.95 -19.93 -6.53
C ASN A 74 5.59 -19.57 -7.16
N ALA A 75 5.15 -18.32 -7.01
CA ALA A 75 3.83 -17.91 -7.45
C ALA A 75 3.68 -17.94 -8.97
N THR A 76 2.65 -18.64 -9.44
CA THR A 76 2.15 -18.54 -10.81
C THR A 76 1.02 -17.52 -10.86
N ASP A 77 0.81 -16.87 -12.01
CA ASP A 77 -0.31 -15.94 -12.23
C ASP A 77 -0.35 -14.73 -11.28
N LEU A 78 0.83 -14.30 -10.82
CA LEU A 78 0.99 -13.18 -9.90
C LEU A 78 0.35 -11.88 -10.44
N ASP A 79 0.49 -11.60 -11.73
CA ASP A 79 -0.07 -10.39 -12.35
C ASP A 79 -1.60 -10.35 -12.25
N ALA A 80 -2.27 -11.48 -12.46
CA ALA A 80 -3.74 -11.58 -12.36
C ALA A 80 -4.20 -11.39 -10.91
N PHE A 81 -3.47 -11.97 -9.95
CA PHE A 81 -3.73 -11.78 -8.52
C PHE A 81 -3.56 -10.31 -8.11
N LEU A 82 -2.46 -9.67 -8.49
CA LEU A 82 -2.18 -8.27 -8.19
C LEU A 82 -3.22 -7.35 -8.82
N GLN A 83 -3.68 -7.66 -10.05
CA GLN A 83 -4.77 -6.91 -10.68
C GLN A 83 -6.06 -6.99 -9.87
N LYS A 84 -6.48 -8.18 -9.44
CA LYS A 84 -7.66 -8.34 -8.56
C LYS A 84 -7.48 -7.59 -7.25
N LEU A 85 -6.37 -7.82 -6.55
CA LEU A 85 -6.08 -7.19 -5.27
C LEU A 85 -6.09 -5.66 -5.37
N LEU A 86 -5.40 -5.08 -6.36
CA LEU A 86 -5.32 -3.63 -6.47
C LEU A 86 -6.65 -3.00 -6.92
N VAL A 87 -7.30 -3.57 -7.94
CA VAL A 87 -8.45 -2.93 -8.60
C VAL A 87 -9.77 -3.25 -7.92
N GLN A 88 -9.97 -4.50 -7.48
CA GLN A 88 -11.24 -4.95 -6.91
C GLN A 88 -11.28 -4.79 -5.39
N VAL A 89 -10.12 -4.80 -4.71
CA VAL A 89 -10.06 -4.75 -3.25
C VAL A 89 -9.53 -3.40 -2.74
N LEU A 90 -8.31 -3.00 -3.11
CA LEU A 90 -7.67 -1.82 -2.53
C LEU A 90 -8.29 -0.51 -3.03
N VAL A 91 -8.47 -0.35 -4.35
CA VAL A 91 -9.03 0.87 -4.92
C VAL A 91 -10.40 1.23 -4.32
N PRO A 92 -11.40 0.32 -4.25
CA PRO A 92 -12.69 0.63 -3.64
C PRO A 92 -12.60 0.95 -2.15
N THR A 93 -11.69 0.29 -1.43
CA THR A 93 -11.51 0.53 0.01
C THR A 93 -10.86 1.87 0.30
N LEU A 94 -10.02 2.39 -0.60
CA LEU A 94 -9.37 3.69 -0.47
C LEU A 94 -10.30 4.88 -0.75
N VAL A 95 -11.43 4.65 -1.43
CA VAL A 95 -12.43 5.70 -1.66
C VAL A 95 -12.95 6.21 -0.32
N TRP A 96 -13.02 7.53 -0.17
CA TRP A 96 -13.43 8.15 1.08
C TRP A 96 -14.89 7.84 1.41
N HIS A 97 -15.11 7.39 2.64
CA HIS A 97 -16.42 7.20 3.25
C HIS A 97 -16.37 7.71 4.69
N ALA A 98 -17.46 8.31 5.17
CA ALA A 98 -17.54 8.77 6.56
C ALA A 98 -17.62 7.59 7.54
N GLY A 99 -17.05 7.76 8.74
CA GLY A 99 -17.16 6.83 9.86
C GLY A 99 -15.83 6.23 10.31
N LEU A 100 -15.76 5.88 11.60
CA LEU A 100 -14.56 5.34 12.25
C LEU A 100 -14.12 4.00 11.64
N THR A 101 -15.08 3.12 11.34
CA THR A 101 -14.80 1.84 10.67
C THR A 101 -14.25 2.05 9.27
N ALA A 102 -14.81 2.99 8.50
CA ALA A 102 -14.32 3.31 7.17
C ALA A 102 -12.90 3.91 7.21
N GLU A 103 -12.59 4.74 8.21
CA GLU A 103 -11.24 5.28 8.44
C GLU A 103 -10.22 4.17 8.76
N ALA A 104 -10.58 3.22 9.62
CA ALA A 104 -9.74 2.07 9.92
C ALA A 104 -9.47 1.20 8.69
N MET A 105 -10.50 0.97 7.86
CA MET A 105 -10.37 0.23 6.59
C MET A 105 -9.41 0.92 5.63
N ARG A 106 -9.54 2.24 5.43
CA ARG A 106 -8.61 3.01 4.60
C ARG A 106 -7.19 2.92 5.13
N THR A 107 -7.00 3.08 6.43
CA THR A 107 -5.68 2.97 7.08
C THR A 107 -5.02 1.62 6.77
N MET A 108 -5.78 0.53 6.87
CA MET A 108 -5.26 -0.80 6.57
C MET A 108 -5.06 -1.06 5.07
N ALA A 109 -5.92 -0.53 4.20
CA ALA A 109 -5.74 -0.62 2.76
C ALA A 109 -4.47 0.11 2.31
N VAL A 110 -4.19 1.30 2.85
CA VAL A 110 -2.92 2.01 2.56
C VAL A 110 -1.73 1.23 3.10
N ALA A 111 -1.83 0.60 4.27
CA ALA A 111 -0.76 -0.29 4.76
C ALA A 111 -0.47 -1.43 3.77
N CYS A 112 -1.50 -2.07 3.21
CA CYS A 112 -1.33 -3.09 2.18
C CYS A 112 -0.66 -2.50 0.91
N VAL A 113 -1.04 -1.30 0.49
CA VAL A 113 -0.38 -0.60 -0.63
C VAL A 113 1.10 -0.38 -0.34
N CYS A 114 1.46 0.11 0.85
CA CYS A 114 2.87 0.25 1.25
C CYS A 114 3.61 -1.08 1.18
N SER A 115 3.04 -2.16 1.71
CA SER A 115 3.67 -3.50 1.69
C SER A 115 3.85 -4.04 0.27
N VAL A 116 2.88 -3.81 -0.61
CA VAL A 116 2.94 -4.16 -2.04
C VAL A 116 4.07 -3.40 -2.75
N LEU A 117 4.09 -2.07 -2.59
CA LEU A 117 5.01 -1.16 -3.27
C LEU A 117 6.43 -1.16 -2.69
N ASN A 118 6.61 -1.52 -1.42
CA ASN A 118 7.92 -1.52 -0.79
C ASN A 118 8.87 -2.40 -1.62
N PRO A 119 9.97 -1.89 -2.19
CA PRO A 119 10.92 -2.71 -2.93
C PRO A 119 11.62 -3.62 -1.92
N GLY A 120 11.05 -4.80 -1.69
CA GLY A 120 11.59 -5.79 -0.78
C GLY A 120 13.01 -6.17 -1.19
N VAL A 121 13.78 -6.74 -0.25
CA VAL A 121 15.20 -7.07 -0.50
C VAL A 121 15.35 -8.16 -1.58
N GLN A 122 14.31 -8.98 -1.84
CA GLN A 122 14.44 -10.17 -2.69
C GLN A 122 13.32 -10.39 -3.73
N VAL A 123 12.09 -9.92 -3.50
CA VAL A 123 10.98 -10.08 -4.47
C VAL A 123 10.38 -8.73 -4.81
N ASP A 124 10.43 -8.40 -6.09
CA ASP A 124 9.75 -7.25 -6.68
C ASP A 124 8.47 -7.74 -7.35
N LEU A 125 7.31 -7.35 -6.79
CA LEU A 125 5.99 -7.75 -7.30
C LEU A 125 5.66 -7.07 -8.64
N PHE A 126 6.36 -5.99 -9.00
CA PHE A 126 6.17 -5.30 -10.27
C PHE A 126 7.52 -5.08 -10.97
N PRO A 127 8.08 -6.14 -11.58
CA PRO A 127 9.36 -6.04 -12.27
C PRO A 127 9.29 -5.15 -13.51
N GLN A 128 8.11 -4.98 -14.11
CA GLN A 128 7.90 -4.27 -15.38
C GLN A 128 7.11 -2.98 -15.19
N ALA A 129 7.51 -1.93 -15.93
CA ALA A 129 6.82 -0.63 -15.92
C ALA A 129 5.36 -0.74 -16.39
N ALA A 130 5.11 -1.54 -17.43
CA ALA A 130 3.78 -1.75 -18.00
C ALA A 130 2.80 -2.36 -16.99
N THR A 131 3.28 -3.25 -16.10
CA THR A 131 2.46 -3.86 -15.06
C THR A 131 2.09 -2.86 -13.98
N ILE A 132 3.01 -1.99 -13.53
CA ILE A 132 2.73 -1.10 -12.40
C ILE A 132 2.05 0.21 -12.78
N ALA A 133 2.36 0.79 -13.94
CA ALA A 133 1.94 2.14 -14.30
C ALA A 133 0.42 2.38 -14.20
N PRO A 134 -0.46 1.48 -14.71
CA PRO A 134 -1.91 1.67 -14.62
C PRO A 134 -2.41 1.70 -13.17
N PHE A 135 -1.73 0.99 -12.26
CA PHE A 135 -2.07 1.01 -10.85
C PHE A 135 -1.61 2.28 -10.16
N LEU A 136 -0.41 2.78 -10.49
CA LEU A 136 0.09 4.04 -9.94
C LEU A 136 -0.83 5.21 -10.32
N GLU A 137 -1.31 5.26 -11.56
CA GLU A 137 -2.25 6.28 -12.04
C GLU A 137 -3.56 6.28 -11.24
N LYS A 138 -4.08 5.10 -10.88
CA LYS A 138 -5.31 4.97 -10.08
C LYS A 138 -5.10 5.26 -8.60
N LEU A 139 -4.00 4.79 -8.02
CA LEU A 139 -3.71 4.92 -6.60
C LEU A 139 -3.31 6.34 -6.21
N THR A 140 -2.58 7.05 -7.07
CA THR A 140 -2.05 8.39 -6.77
C THR A 140 -3.12 9.39 -6.30
N PRO A 141 -4.23 9.64 -7.03
CA PRO A 141 -5.24 10.60 -6.59
C PRO A 141 -5.96 10.16 -5.30
N LEU A 142 -6.16 8.85 -5.11
CA LEU A 142 -6.75 8.31 -3.88
C LEU A 142 -5.83 8.55 -2.69
N LEU A 143 -4.55 8.20 -2.81
CA LEU A 143 -3.56 8.40 -1.76
C LEU A 143 -3.34 9.89 -1.46
N LEU A 144 -3.36 10.77 -2.46
CA LEU A 144 -3.33 12.21 -2.25
C LEU A 144 -4.49 12.69 -1.40
N SER A 145 -5.71 12.25 -1.68
CA SER A 145 -6.87 12.61 -0.85
C SER A 145 -6.73 12.15 0.60
N LEU A 146 -6.00 11.05 0.85
CA LEU A 146 -5.77 10.53 2.20
C LEU A 146 -4.66 11.26 2.96
N THR A 147 -3.87 12.11 2.30
CA THR A 147 -2.93 13.00 2.99
C THR A 147 -3.66 14.05 3.85
N GLU A 148 -4.95 14.27 3.58
CA GLU A 148 -5.83 15.15 4.34
C GLU A 148 -6.86 14.36 5.18
N ASP A 149 -6.68 13.04 5.34
CA ASP A 149 -7.60 12.20 6.12
C ASP A 149 -7.59 12.56 7.62
N SER A 150 -8.67 12.24 8.33
CA SER A 150 -8.83 12.60 9.76
C SER A 150 -7.83 11.83 10.66
N SER A 151 -7.59 10.55 10.36
CA SER A 151 -6.60 9.73 11.05
C SER A 151 -5.16 10.13 10.74
N SER A 152 -4.40 10.45 11.79
CA SER A 152 -2.95 10.71 11.68
C SER A 152 -2.19 9.53 11.05
N ARG A 153 -2.60 8.30 11.38
CA ARG A 153 -1.97 7.08 10.83
C ARG A 153 -2.27 6.92 9.33
N SER A 154 -3.50 7.20 8.91
CA SER A 154 -3.91 7.18 7.50
C SER A 154 -3.06 8.18 6.70
N ARG A 155 -2.94 9.42 7.18
CA ARG A 155 -2.09 10.46 6.55
C ARG A 155 -0.63 10.03 6.43
N GLN A 156 -0.05 9.50 7.50
CA GLN A 156 1.35 9.05 7.50
C GLN A 156 1.59 7.96 6.46
N LEU A 157 0.73 6.93 6.44
CA LEU A 157 0.83 5.83 5.49
C LEU A 157 0.59 6.31 4.06
N ALA A 158 -0.29 7.27 3.83
CA ALA A 158 -0.54 7.83 2.50
C ALA A 158 0.71 8.54 1.96
N ILE A 159 1.39 9.34 2.79
CA ILE A 159 2.65 10.00 2.43
C ILE A 159 3.75 8.96 2.16
N GLU A 160 3.82 7.90 2.96
CA GLU A 160 4.77 6.80 2.74
C GLU A 160 4.49 6.09 1.41
N ALA A 161 3.23 5.75 1.13
CA ALA A 161 2.82 5.14 -0.13
C ALA A 161 3.19 6.02 -1.33
N LEU A 162 2.89 7.33 -1.29
CA LEU A 162 3.27 8.27 -2.34
C LEU A 162 4.80 8.36 -2.54
N THR A 163 5.57 8.28 -1.46
CA THR A 163 7.03 8.23 -1.51
C THR A 163 7.52 6.97 -2.20
N LEU A 164 6.92 5.81 -1.90
CA LEU A 164 7.22 4.54 -2.56
C LEU A 164 6.82 4.56 -4.04
N ILE A 165 5.66 5.12 -4.37
CA ILE A 165 5.24 5.31 -5.77
C ILE A 165 6.29 6.14 -6.51
N LYS A 166 6.71 7.28 -5.98
CA LYS A 166 7.76 8.12 -6.59
C LYS A 166 9.05 7.34 -6.82
N LEU A 167 9.49 6.57 -5.83
CA LEU A 167 10.70 5.76 -5.91
C LEU A 167 10.61 4.71 -7.03
N ILE A 168 9.53 3.93 -7.07
CA ILE A 168 9.33 2.91 -8.09
C ILE A 168 9.16 3.54 -9.46
N ALA A 169 8.37 4.61 -9.58
CA ALA A 169 8.12 5.27 -10.85
C ALA A 169 9.40 5.84 -11.46
N SER A 170 10.28 6.40 -10.63
CA SER A 170 11.60 6.86 -11.04
C SER A 170 12.49 5.70 -11.48
N LYS A 171 12.53 4.61 -10.71
CA LYS A 171 13.33 3.40 -11.03
C LYS A 171 12.87 2.74 -12.34
N ARG A 172 11.56 2.76 -12.61
CA ARG A 172 10.92 2.11 -13.77
C ARG A 172 10.73 3.05 -14.96
N LYS A 173 11.06 4.34 -14.83
CA LYS A 173 10.85 5.39 -15.84
C LYS A 173 9.40 5.42 -16.36
N CYS A 174 8.43 5.17 -15.48
CA CYS A 174 7.02 5.08 -15.86
C CYS A 174 6.22 6.37 -15.64
N TRP A 175 6.84 7.39 -15.06
CA TRP A 175 6.27 8.75 -14.98
C TRP A 175 7.07 9.69 -15.87
N ASP A 176 6.35 10.47 -16.67
CA ASP A 176 6.88 11.69 -17.27
C ASP A 176 6.88 12.83 -16.24
N THR A 177 7.43 13.98 -16.63
CA THR A 177 7.51 15.17 -15.78
C THR A 177 6.12 15.71 -15.39
N ASP A 178 5.11 15.53 -16.25
CA ASP A 178 3.72 15.95 -16.03
C ASP A 178 3.00 15.07 -14.98
N ALA A 179 3.23 13.76 -14.98
CA ALA A 179 2.72 12.83 -13.97
C ALA A 179 3.28 13.14 -12.58
N LEU A 180 4.55 13.57 -12.50
CA LEU A 180 5.18 14.00 -11.27
C LEU A 180 4.58 15.33 -10.73
N LEU A 181 4.23 16.24 -11.63
CA LEU A 181 3.58 17.52 -11.28
C LEU A 181 2.16 17.30 -10.74
N LYS A 182 1.41 16.30 -11.24
CA LYS A 182 0.07 15.96 -10.73
C LYS A 182 0.06 15.40 -9.30
N VAL A 183 1.15 14.73 -8.89
CA VAL A 183 1.32 14.24 -7.51
C VAL A 183 1.51 15.40 -6.53
N TYR A 184 1.80 16.59 -7.03
CA TYR A 184 2.08 17.77 -6.22
C TYR A 184 1.28 18.97 -6.75
N PRO A 185 -0.02 19.12 -6.42
CA PRO A 185 -0.86 20.22 -6.90
C PRO A 185 -0.52 21.59 -6.23
N GLY A 186 0.74 21.79 -5.84
CA GLY A 186 1.29 23.02 -5.23
C GLY A 186 2.78 22.94 -4.90
N GLY A 187 3.48 21.88 -5.33
CA GLY A 187 4.84 21.54 -4.86
C GLY A 187 5.99 22.21 -5.54
N ALA A 188 5.76 22.86 -6.68
CA ALA A 188 6.81 23.64 -7.33
C ALA A 188 7.34 24.72 -6.37
N LEU A 189 6.47 25.24 -5.48
CA LEU A 189 6.80 26.23 -4.45
C LEU A 189 7.43 25.66 -3.16
N LEU A 190 7.33 24.36 -2.87
CA LEU A 190 8.02 23.77 -1.70
C LEU A 190 9.33 23.09 -2.10
N LEU A 191 9.39 22.54 -3.31
CA LEU A 191 10.61 21.93 -3.83
C LEU A 191 11.66 22.98 -4.25
N TRP A 192 11.29 24.18 -4.72
CA TRP A 192 12.29 25.25 -4.87
C TRP A 192 12.78 25.77 -3.52
N GLU A 193 11.95 25.91 -2.49
CA GLU A 193 12.40 26.35 -1.15
C GLU A 193 13.38 25.33 -0.54
N ILE A 194 13.08 24.03 -0.69
CA ILE A 194 13.93 22.94 -0.18
C ILE A 194 15.18 22.75 -1.05
N ALA A 195 15.10 22.94 -2.38
CA ALA A 195 16.24 22.75 -3.29
C ALA A 195 17.17 23.97 -3.36
N THR A 196 16.67 25.18 -3.09
CA THR A 196 17.46 26.43 -3.13
C THR A 196 17.77 27.00 -1.74
N GLY A 197 17.15 26.48 -0.68
CA GLY A 197 17.34 26.98 0.68
C GLY A 197 16.87 28.43 0.89
N PHE A 198 16.05 28.96 -0.02
CA PHE A 198 15.61 30.35 -0.01
C PHE A 198 14.23 30.46 0.61
N ASN A 199 14.09 31.24 1.68
CA ASN A 199 12.83 31.56 2.34
C ASN A 199 12.47 33.02 2.02
N PRO A 200 11.42 33.31 1.22
CA PRO A 200 11.06 34.68 0.86
C PRO A 200 10.35 35.46 1.98
N LEU A 201 10.11 34.86 3.16
CA LEU A 201 9.54 35.58 4.32
C LEU A 201 10.56 36.41 5.11
N TYR A 202 11.79 36.53 4.60
CA TYR A 202 12.82 37.44 5.11
C TYR A 202 13.24 38.44 4.02
N PHE A 203 12.30 39.12 3.36
CA PHE A 203 12.50 40.46 2.78
C PHE A 203 11.15 41.16 2.58
#